data_AF-A0A436RT40-F1
#
_entry.id   AF-A0A436RT40-F1
#
_cell.length_a   1.000
_cell.length_b   1.000
_cell.length_c   1.000
_cell.angle_alpha   90.00
_cell.angle_beta   90.00
_cell.angle_gamma   90.00
#
_symmetry.space_group_name_H-M   'P 1'
#
loop_
_entity.id
_entity.type
_entity.pdbx_description
1 polymer ?
#
loop_
_entity_poly.entity_id
_entity_poly.type
_entity_poly.pdbx_seq_one_letter_code
_entity_poly.pdbx_strand_id
1 'polypeptide(L)'
;MAVFVLAICALFVDQQNRKVSDQLLRADVLAKVNIIRAKLEGNINGNLQLVQGLASAVTTEPYMGQQRFAALAANLFKEKSQLRNIAGAPDLVISLMYPMKGNEKALGLDYRKNEAQRMAALRARDQRALVLAGPVDLVQG
;
A
#
# COMPACT_ATOMS: atom_id res chain seq x y z
N MET A 1 -13.76 -13.04 -61.77
CA MET A 1 -13.33 -13.98 -60.69
C MET A 1 -12.07 -13.50 -59.97
N ALA A 2 -10.92 -13.29 -60.64
CA ALA A 2 -9.66 -12.89 -59.97
C ALA A 2 -9.77 -11.61 -59.12
N VAL A 3 -10.43 -10.55 -59.63
CA VAL A 3 -10.62 -9.28 -58.90
C VAL A 3 -11.44 -9.46 -57.62
N PHE A 4 -12.47 -10.31 -57.66
CA PHE A 4 -13.32 -10.59 -56.49
C PHE A 4 -12.54 -11.34 -55.40
N VAL A 5 -11.72 -12.32 -55.79
CA VAL A 5 -10.85 -13.05 -54.85
C VAL A 5 -9.83 -12.10 -54.21
N LEU A 6 -9.19 -11.24 -55.02
CA LEU A 6 -8.25 -10.24 -54.52
C LEU A 6 -8.90 -9.25 -53.54
N ALA A 7 -10.13 -8.80 -53.84
CA ALA A 7 -10.89 -7.92 -52.95
C ALA A 7 -11.22 -8.58 -51.60
N ILE A 8 -11.66 -9.84 -51.61
CA ILE A 8 -11.94 -10.61 -50.39
C ILE A 8 -10.66 -10.82 -49.56
N CYS A 9 -9.55 -11.19 -50.20
CA CYS A 9 -8.27 -11.32 -49.53
C CYS A 9 -7.81 -10.00 -48.91
N ALA A 10 -7.94 -8.87 -49.63
CA ALA A 10 -7.59 -7.55 -49.11
C ALA A 10 -8.43 -7.16 -47.88
N LEU A 11 -9.75 -7.41 -47.92
CA LEU A 11 -10.63 -7.15 -46.77
C LEU A 11 -10.31 -8.06 -45.58
N PHE A 12 -10.01 -9.33 -45.82
CA PHE A 12 -9.63 -10.27 -44.77
C PHE A 12 -8.31 -9.84 -44.11
N VAL A 13 -7.31 -9.45 -44.90
CA VAL A 13 -6.02 -8.93 -44.40
C VAL A 13 -6.21 -7.64 -43.62
N ASP A 14 -7.05 -6.70 -44.08
CA ASP A 14 -7.32 -5.46 -43.33
C ASP A 14 -8.00 -5.76 -41.98
N GLN A 15 -9.00 -6.65 -41.96
CA GLN A 15 -9.65 -7.08 -40.72
C GLN A 15 -8.68 -7.78 -39.77
N GLN A 16 -7.80 -8.62 -40.29
CA GLN A 16 -6.79 -9.32 -39.49
C GLN A 16 -5.76 -8.34 -38.93
N ASN A 17 -5.29 -7.39 -39.74
CA ASN A 17 -4.37 -6.33 -39.31
C ASN A 17 -4.97 -5.45 -38.22
N ARG A 18 -6.25 -5.08 -38.33
CA ARG A 18 -6.95 -4.31 -37.28
C ARG A 18 -7.00 -5.08 -35.96
N LYS A 19 -7.38 -6.36 -35.99
CA LYS A 19 -7.40 -7.21 -34.79
C LYS A 19 -6.02 -7.34 -34.14
N VAL A 20 -4.99 -7.55 -34.96
CA VAL A 20 -3.59 -7.65 -34.47
C VAL A 20 -3.14 -6.32 -33.88
N SER A 21 -3.46 -5.19 -34.52
CA SER A 21 -3.13 -3.85 -34.01
C SER A 21 -3.80 -3.57 -32.65
N ASP A 22 -5.09 -3.89 -32.51
CA ASP A 22 -5.81 -3.75 -31.24
C ASP A 22 -5.21 -4.64 -30.13
N GLN A 23 -4.81 -5.87 -30.48
CA GLN A 23 -4.14 -6.78 -29.55
C GLN A 23 -2.77 -6.25 -29.11
N LEU A 24 -1.98 -5.71 -30.04
CA LEU A 24 -0.67 -5.12 -29.74
C LEU A 24 -0.81 -3.89 -28.83
N LEU A 25 -1.78 -3.01 -29.11
CA LEU A 25 -2.05 -1.85 -28.26
C LEU A 25 -2.46 -2.28 -26.84
N ARG A 26 -3.34 -3.28 -26.71
CA ARG A 26 -3.73 -3.83 -25.40
C ARG A 26 -2.54 -4.45 -24.68
N ALA A 27 -1.70 -5.20 -25.39
CA ALA A 27 -0.51 -5.81 -24.81
C ALA A 27 0.49 -4.75 -24.30
N ASP A 28 0.70 -3.66 -25.04
CA ASP A 28 1.55 -2.54 -24.62
C ASP A 28 0.99 -1.84 -23.37
N VAL A 29 -0.32 -1.56 -23.33
CA VAL A 29 -0.97 -0.98 -22.15
C VAL A 29 -0.84 -1.90 -20.94
N LEU A 30 -1.07 -3.21 -21.11
CA LEU A 30 -0.90 -4.19 -20.03
C LEU A 30 0.55 -4.24 -19.53
N ALA A 31 1.53 -4.20 -20.43
CA ALA A 31 2.94 -4.18 -20.06
C ALA A 31 3.27 -2.95 -19.19
N LYS A 32 2.76 -1.77 -19.57
CA LYS A 32 2.93 -0.53 -18.78
C LYS A 32 2.27 -0.61 -17.41
N VAL A 33 1.03 -1.08 -17.34
CA VAL A 33 0.28 -1.23 -16.08
C VAL A 33 0.96 -2.25 -15.15
N ASN A 34 1.48 -3.35 -15.69
CA ASN A 34 2.19 -4.36 -14.91
C ASN A 34 3.46 -3.80 -14.25
N ILE A 35 4.19 -2.91 -14.93
CA ILE A 35 5.35 -2.23 -14.34
C ILE A 35 4.92 -1.34 -13.17
N ILE A 36 3.82 -0.60 -13.31
CA ILE A 36 3.28 0.26 -12.23
C ILE A 36 2.85 -0.60 -11.04
N ARG A 37 2.12 -1.68 -11.30
CA ARG A 37 1.67 -2.64 -10.29
C ARG A 37 2.86 -3.24 -9.54
N ALA A 38 3.87 -3.74 -10.25
CA ALA A 38 5.05 -4.33 -9.65
C ALA A 38 5.81 -3.34 -8.76
N LYS A 39 5.93 -2.08 -9.18
CA LYS A 39 6.52 -1.02 -8.34
C LYS A 39 5.70 -0.74 -7.09
N LEU A 40 4.37 -0.68 -7.21
CA LEU A 40 3.49 -0.47 -6.06
C LEU A 40 3.58 -1.62 -5.06
N GLU A 41 3.49 -2.87 -5.53
CA GLU A 41 3.61 -4.07 -4.70
C GLU A 41 4.99 -4.13 -4.03
N GLY A 42 6.07 -3.83 -4.76
CA GLY A 42 7.43 -3.76 -4.23
C GLY A 42 7.57 -2.73 -3.11
N ASN A 43 7.06 -1.51 -3.33
CA ASN A 43 7.12 -0.43 -2.34
C ASN A 43 6.28 -0.76 -1.09
N ILE A 44 5.07 -1.31 -1.27
CA ILE A 44 4.22 -1.74 -0.14
C ILE A 44 4.96 -2.81 0.66
N ASN A 45 5.43 -3.88 0.01
CA ASN A 45 6.13 -4.97 0.70
C ASN A 45 7.39 -4.50 1.42
N GLY A 46 8.16 -3.59 0.82
CA GLY A 46 9.32 -2.97 1.48
C GLY A 46 8.94 -2.24 2.76
N ASN A 47 7.90 -1.38 2.70
CA ASN A 47 7.41 -0.66 3.88
C ASN A 47 6.87 -1.61 4.96
N LEU A 48 6.20 -2.70 4.57
CA LEU A 48 5.68 -3.70 5.52
C LEU A 48 6.81 -4.41 6.29
N GLN A 49 7.89 -4.80 5.61
CA GLN A 49 9.05 -5.43 6.26
C GLN A 49 9.71 -4.48 7.26
N LEU A 50 9.85 -3.20 6.89
CA LEU A 50 10.41 -2.18 7.78
C LEU A 50 9.55 -1.97 9.03
N VAL A 51 8.23 -1.87 8.88
CA VAL A 51 7.29 -1.75 10.01
C VAL A 51 7.33 -3.01 10.89
N GLN A 52 7.48 -4.20 10.31
CA GLN A 52 7.63 -5.44 11.07
C GLN A 52 8.93 -5.49 11.90
N GLY A 53 10.02 -4.92 11.36
CA GLY A 53 11.25 -4.70 12.11
C GLY A 53 11.05 -3.78 13.32
N LEU A 54 10.33 -2.66 13.14
CA LEU A 54 9.99 -1.75 14.23
C LEU A 54 9.09 -2.43 15.28
N ALA A 55 8.09 -3.19 14.86
CA ALA A 55 7.22 -3.94 15.77
C ALA A 55 7.99 -4.99 16.60
N SER A 56 8.98 -5.66 15.99
CA SER A 56 9.88 -6.56 16.70
C SER A 56 10.69 -5.83 17.78
N ALA A 57 11.23 -4.65 17.48
CA ALA A 57 11.96 -3.84 18.45
C ALA A 57 11.08 -3.37 19.63
N VAL A 58 9.84 -2.94 19.33
CA VAL A 58 8.86 -2.58 20.38
C VAL A 58 8.54 -3.77 21.29
N THR A 59 8.47 -4.98 20.74
CA THR A 59 8.21 -6.20 21.53
C THR A 59 9.34 -6.49 22.52
N THR A 60 10.58 -6.17 22.17
CA THR A 60 11.74 -6.32 23.06
C THR A 60 11.90 -5.19 24.07
N GLU A 61 11.26 -4.04 23.84
CA GLU A 61 11.33 -2.85 24.69
C GLU A 61 9.90 -2.39 25.07
N PRO A 62 9.17 -3.08 25.97
CA PRO A 62 7.75 -2.81 26.24
C PRO A 62 7.47 -1.43 26.87
N TYR A 63 8.48 -0.80 27.48
CA TYR A 63 8.41 0.53 28.06
C TYR A 63 9.03 1.60 27.14
N MET A 64 9.05 1.34 25.82
CA MET A 64 9.62 2.26 24.85
C MET A 64 8.91 3.61 24.89
N GLY A 65 9.64 4.65 25.29
CA GLY A 65 9.15 6.03 25.27
C GLY A 65 9.13 6.64 23.87
N GLN A 66 8.36 7.74 23.73
CA GLN A 66 8.19 8.49 22.48
C GLN A 66 9.51 8.86 21.79
N GLN A 67 10.54 9.26 22.53
CA GLN A 67 11.84 9.65 21.95
C GLN A 67 12.54 8.46 21.27
N ARG A 68 12.56 7.30 21.93
CA ARG A 68 13.15 6.06 21.40
C ARG A 68 12.36 5.55 20.20
N PHE A 69 11.03 5.54 20.33
CA PHE A 69 10.13 5.18 19.22
C PHE A 69 10.35 6.07 18.00
N ALA A 70 10.38 7.40 18.18
CA ALA A 70 10.61 8.35 17.11
C ALA A 70 11.99 8.17 16.45
N ALA A 71 13.04 7.89 17.24
CA ALA A 71 14.38 7.65 16.70
C ALA A 71 14.44 6.39 15.82
N LEU A 72 13.75 5.32 16.20
CA LEU A 72 13.65 4.10 15.40
C LEU A 72 12.78 4.34 14.16
N ALA A 73 11.57 4.87 14.35
CA ALA A 73 10.60 5.15 13.30
C ALA A 73 11.15 6.12 12.25
N ALA A 74 11.95 7.12 12.63
CA ALA A 74 12.57 8.08 11.70
C ALA A 74 13.39 7.40 10.61
N ASN A 75 14.02 6.25 10.87
CA ASN A 75 14.80 5.54 9.86
C ASN A 75 13.91 5.00 8.72
N LEU A 76 12.63 4.73 8.98
CA LEU A 76 11.67 4.22 7.99
C LEU A 76 11.19 5.32 7.02
N PHE A 77 11.51 6.59 7.31
CA PHE A 77 11.14 7.75 6.50
C PHE A 77 12.34 8.37 5.75
N LYS A 78 13.55 7.82 5.90
CA LYS A 78 14.77 8.37 5.25
C LYS A 78 14.84 8.10 3.74
N GLU A 79 14.28 6.97 3.29
CA GLU A 79 14.19 6.64 1.86
C GLU A 79 12.89 7.16 1.24
N LYS A 80 12.65 6.89 -0.06
CA LYS A 80 11.38 7.20 -0.73
C LYS A 80 10.24 6.33 -0.16
N SER A 81 9.83 6.64 1.06
CA SER A 81 8.77 5.96 1.80
C SER A 81 7.41 6.50 1.39
N GLN A 82 6.43 5.60 1.35
CA GLN A 82 5.02 5.89 1.08
C GLN A 82 4.24 5.94 2.40
N LEU A 83 4.93 5.77 3.53
CA LEU A 83 4.37 5.94 4.86
C LEU A 83 4.11 7.42 5.13
N ARG A 84 2.88 7.73 5.56
CA ARG A 84 2.51 9.09 5.99
C ARG A 84 2.85 9.33 7.46
N ASN A 85 2.61 8.31 8.29
CA ASN A 85 2.91 8.29 9.71
C ASN A 85 2.96 6.83 10.21
N ILE A 86 3.57 6.63 11.38
CA ILE A 86 3.55 5.39 12.15
C ILE A 86 3.17 5.76 13.59
N ALA A 87 2.14 5.11 14.11
CA ALA A 87 1.68 5.27 15.47
C ALA A 87 1.89 3.97 16.25
N GLY A 88 2.38 4.09 17.49
CA GLY A 88 2.37 3.01 18.46
C GLY A 88 1.20 3.19 19.41
N ALA A 89 0.43 2.12 19.60
CA ALA A 89 -0.77 2.15 20.43
C ALA A 89 -0.77 1.04 21.49
N PRO A 90 0.05 1.18 22.55
CA PRO A 90 -0.08 0.37 23.76
C PRO A 90 -1.54 0.36 24.24
N ASP A 91 -2.03 -0.80 24.65
CA ASP A 91 -3.43 -0.99 25.09
C ASP A 91 -4.50 -0.51 24.09
N LEU A 92 -4.15 -0.49 22.80
CA LEU A 92 -4.97 0.01 21.69
C LEU A 92 -5.27 1.52 21.74
N VAL A 93 -4.49 2.28 22.49
CA VAL A 93 -4.58 3.75 22.55
C VAL A 93 -3.30 4.35 22.01
N ILE A 94 -3.39 5.20 20.99
CA ILE A 94 -2.21 5.85 20.39
C ILE A 94 -1.52 6.72 21.44
N SER A 95 -0.28 6.38 21.79
CA SER A 95 0.57 7.16 22.70
C SER A 95 1.96 7.43 22.13
N LEU A 96 2.33 6.74 21.05
CA LEU A 96 3.58 6.93 20.33
C LEU A 96 3.28 7.36 18.89
N MET A 97 4.04 8.31 18.34
CA MET A 97 3.74 8.89 17.02
C MET A 97 5.01 9.35 16.29
N TYR A 98 5.10 9.05 15.00
CA TYR A 98 6.08 9.68 14.12
C TYR A 98 5.57 9.83 12.68
N PRO A 99 5.79 10.98 12.00
CA PRO A 99 6.26 12.24 12.58
C PRO A 99 5.18 12.85 13.49
N MET A 100 5.59 13.51 14.58
CA MET A 100 4.65 14.16 15.48
C MET A 100 3.92 15.32 14.79
N LYS A 101 4.68 16.16 14.08
CA LYS A 101 4.17 17.36 13.40
C LYS A 101 3.06 16.98 12.41
N GLY A 102 1.85 17.50 12.64
CA GLY A 102 0.67 17.27 11.81
C GLY A 102 -0.14 16.03 12.16
N ASN A 103 0.32 15.18 13.10
CA ASN A 103 -0.38 13.98 13.55
C ASN A 103 -0.79 14.05 15.03
N GLU A 104 -0.72 15.22 15.66
CA GLU A 104 -0.99 15.42 17.09
C GLU A 104 -2.42 15.02 17.46
N LYS A 105 -3.38 15.23 16.54
CA LYS A 105 -4.80 14.86 16.72
C LYS A 105 -5.04 13.37 16.86
N ALA A 106 -4.11 12.54 16.41
CA ALA A 106 -4.22 11.09 16.52
C ALA A 106 -3.76 10.58 17.90
N LEU A 107 -3.04 11.38 18.69
CA LEU A 107 -2.68 11.00 20.07
C LEU A 107 -3.94 10.83 20.92
N GLY A 108 -3.97 9.77 21.72
CA GLY A 108 -5.12 9.40 22.55
C GLY A 108 -6.25 8.72 21.79
N LEU A 109 -6.14 8.50 20.48
CA LEU A 109 -7.13 7.73 19.74
C LEU A 109 -7.19 6.29 20.27
N ASP A 110 -8.37 5.90 20.74
CA ASP A 110 -8.67 4.55 21.19
C ASP A 110 -9.27 3.73 20.03
N TYR A 111 -8.51 2.77 19.50
CA TYR A 111 -8.95 1.93 18.39
C TYR A 111 -10.18 1.07 18.74
N ARG A 112 -10.48 0.86 20.02
CA ARG A 112 -11.69 0.13 20.45
C ARG A 112 -12.96 0.95 20.23
N LYS A 113 -12.83 2.27 20.13
CA LYS A 113 -13.94 3.24 19.96
C LYS A 113 -14.01 3.81 18.54
N ASN A 114 -12.99 3.59 17.70
CA ASN A 114 -12.97 4.03 16.31
C ASN A 114 -13.56 2.95 15.39
N GLU A 115 -14.83 3.08 15.00
CA GLU A 115 -15.53 2.07 14.19
C GLU A 115 -14.82 1.74 12.87
N ALA A 116 -14.25 2.74 12.19
CA ALA A 116 -13.58 2.56 10.89
C ALA A 116 -12.32 1.67 10.99
N GLN A 117 -11.59 1.74 12.10
CA GLN A 117 -10.29 1.06 12.26
C GLN A 117 -10.33 -0.11 13.26
N ARG A 118 -11.37 -0.19 14.11
CA ARG A 118 -11.51 -1.18 15.19
C ARG A 118 -11.36 -2.61 14.70
N MET A 119 -12.07 -2.99 13.64
CA MET A 119 -12.03 -4.36 13.14
C MET A 119 -10.66 -4.77 12.60
N ALA A 120 -9.90 -3.84 12.02
CA ALA A 120 -8.54 -4.10 11.58
C ALA A 120 -7.58 -4.20 12.77
N ALA A 121 -7.68 -3.28 13.73
CA ALA A 121 -6.83 -3.25 14.93
C ALA A 121 -7.02 -4.51 15.80
N LEU A 122 -8.27 -4.93 16.03
CA LEU A 122 -8.56 -6.14 16.81
C LEU A 122 -8.07 -7.40 16.10
N ARG A 123 -8.27 -7.52 14.77
CA ARG A 123 -7.72 -8.64 14.00
C ARG A 123 -6.19 -8.70 14.08
N ALA A 124 -5.50 -7.57 13.94
CA ALA A 124 -4.04 -7.52 14.04
C ALA A 124 -3.54 -7.99 15.42
N ARG A 125 -4.21 -7.55 16.49
CA ARG A 125 -3.93 -8.00 17.86
C ARG A 125 -4.16 -9.51 18.03
N ASP A 126 -5.33 -9.99 17.63
CA ASP A 126 -5.78 -11.36 17.89
C ASP A 126 -4.99 -12.38 17.06
N GLN A 127 -4.66 -12.04 15.82
CA GLN A 127 -3.90 -12.90 14.91
C GLN A 127 -2.39 -12.75 15.07
N ARG A 128 -1.92 -11.71 15.76
CA ARG A 128 -0.49 -11.33 15.84
C ARG A 128 0.17 -11.24 14.46
N ALA A 129 -0.62 -10.79 13.49
CA ALA A 129 -0.24 -10.74 12.09
C ALA A 129 -0.46 -9.33 11.56
N LEU A 130 0.29 -9.00 10.52
CA LEU A 130 0.09 -7.75 9.82
C LEU A 130 -1.25 -7.77 9.08
N VAL A 131 -2.09 -6.77 9.34
CA VAL A 131 -3.41 -6.62 8.71
C VAL A 131 -3.43 -5.32 7.93
N LEU A 132 -3.71 -5.43 6.63
CA LEU A 132 -4.04 -4.27 5.81
C LEU A 132 -5.51 -3.92 6.03
N ALA A 133 -5.77 -2.78 6.67
CA ALA A 133 -7.10 -2.20 6.64
C ALA A 133 -7.44 -1.79 5.20
N GLY A 134 -8.71 -1.87 4.80
CA GLY A 134 -9.16 -1.21 3.58
C GLY A 134 -8.93 0.30 3.64
N PRO A 135 -9.26 1.05 2.58
CA PRO A 135 -9.19 2.50 2.61
C PRO A 135 -9.98 3.05 3.79
N VAL A 136 -9.34 3.89 4.61
CA VAL A 136 -9.94 4.55 5.77
C VAL A 136 -9.53 6.02 5.77
N ASP A 137 -10.46 6.88 6.15
CA ASP A 137 -10.14 8.28 6.40
C ASP A 137 -9.40 8.38 7.73
N LEU A 138 -8.17 8.87 7.67
CA LEU A 138 -7.35 9.09 8.85
C LEU A 138 -7.89 10.28 9.63
N VAL A 139 -7.82 10.24 10.97
CA VAL A 139 -8.24 11.36 11.84
C VAL A 139 -7.46 12.64 11.52
N GLN A 140 -6.21 12.47 11.08
CA GLN A 140 -5.31 13.53 10.64
C GLN A 140 -5.54 14.02 9.19
N GLY A 141 -6.41 13.37 8.41
CA GLY A 141 -6.58 13.57 6.96
C GLY A 141 -5.47 12.94 6.14
#